data_AF-A0A975AJH0-F1
#
_entry.id   AF-A0A975AJH0-F1
#
_cell.length_a   1.000
_cell.length_b   1.000
_cell.length_c   1.000
_cell.angle_alpha   90.00
_cell.angle_beta   90.00
_cell.angle_gamma   90.00
#
_symmetry.space_group_name_H-M   'P 1'
#
loop_
_entity.id
_entity.type
_entity.pdbx_description
1 polymer ?
#
loop_
_entity_poly.entity_id
_entity_poly.type
_entity_poly.pdbx_seq_one_letter_code
_entity_poly.pdbx_strand_id
1 'polypeptide(L)'
;MKIYTMDMGDTVHKYSRALIVHLKDGRKVLSTAHLNGGYQESIAHVMNFDSTPENGSAYCQDSETYVDDLKLVAKQMKLDEERTVAISTTVNMEHVAIIEESYKDLTVTAIVTAGIAGNAARVGDPAWFHEENGVPVELVSGTINIMLVINQDLNPGTMARCIVTATEAKTAALQELMAHSVYSHELATGTGTDETIIVCNGLAKNRLMFAGKHSKLGELIGITVNRGVKESLYNHAGLDAKQQCSIEKRLMRFGFRGEDVLKKCEDLAKDIDRHMANEKWQQMDRDPALVAKASMLAHLLDQMHWDLLTPEVVVNESGNLLNEIHVDESKRYGHDLADLTDLHKCLMEEFTIWLCQRMLGLF
;
A
#
# COMPACT_ATOMS: atom_id res chain seq x y z
N MET A 1 9.81 -24.35 -8.60
CA MET A 1 11.08 -23.99 -9.26
C MET A 1 11.93 -23.17 -8.31
N LYS A 2 13.24 -23.46 -8.17
CA LYS A 2 14.15 -22.56 -7.43
C LYS A 2 14.37 -21.30 -8.26
N ILE A 3 14.06 -20.13 -7.70
CA ILE A 3 14.14 -18.85 -8.43
C ILE A 3 15.24 -17.93 -7.90
N TYR A 4 15.71 -18.14 -6.67
CA TYR A 4 16.74 -17.30 -6.06
C TYR A 4 17.58 -18.10 -5.04
N THR A 5 18.82 -17.70 -4.83
CA THR A 5 19.71 -18.24 -3.77
C THR A 5 20.39 -17.06 -3.10
N MET A 6 20.16 -16.90 -1.80
CA MET A 6 20.69 -15.79 -1.00
C MET A 6 22.15 -16.03 -0.61
N ASP A 7 22.86 -14.97 -0.26
CA ASP A 7 24.28 -14.99 0.16
C ASP A 7 24.57 -16.02 1.27
N MET A 8 23.68 -16.13 2.25
CA MET A 8 23.79 -17.07 3.37
C MET A 8 23.42 -18.53 3.02
N GLY A 9 23.10 -18.83 1.76
CA GLY A 9 22.83 -20.17 1.23
C GLY A 9 21.38 -20.64 1.33
N ASP A 10 20.48 -19.79 1.82
CA ASP A 10 19.03 -20.03 1.83
C ASP A 10 18.49 -19.92 0.38
N THR A 11 17.44 -20.68 0.06
CA THR A 11 16.93 -20.76 -1.32
C THR A 11 15.45 -20.42 -1.40
N VAL A 12 15.06 -19.61 -2.40
CA VAL A 12 13.67 -19.23 -2.65
C VAL A 12 13.11 -20.09 -3.78
N HIS A 13 12.00 -20.76 -3.49
CA HIS A 13 11.31 -21.66 -4.40
C HIS A 13 9.90 -21.12 -4.68
N LYS A 14 9.60 -20.90 -5.97
CA LYS A 14 8.28 -20.49 -6.44
C LYS A 14 7.50 -21.69 -6.98
N TYR A 15 6.28 -21.85 -6.48
CA TYR A 15 5.24 -22.77 -6.94
C TYR A 15 4.08 -21.95 -7.49
N SER A 16 3.07 -22.58 -8.10
CA SER A 16 1.95 -21.83 -8.69
C SER A 16 1.23 -20.94 -7.68
N ARG A 17 1.09 -21.42 -6.44
CA ARG A 17 0.35 -20.73 -5.36
C ARG A 17 1.17 -20.53 -4.09
N ALA A 18 2.48 -20.76 -4.12
CA ALA A 18 3.30 -20.61 -2.92
C ALA A 18 4.70 -20.13 -3.25
N LEU A 19 5.24 -19.30 -2.37
CA LEU A 19 6.64 -18.94 -2.33
C LEU A 19 7.24 -19.45 -1.02
N ILE A 20 8.26 -20.29 -1.11
CA ILE A 20 8.87 -20.94 0.03
C ILE A 20 10.35 -20.57 0.09
N VAL A 21 10.78 -20.04 1.24
CA VAL A 21 12.20 -19.86 1.57
C VAL A 21 12.64 -21.06 2.40
N HIS A 22 13.56 -21.85 1.86
CA HIS A 22 14.19 -22.95 2.59
C HIS A 22 15.40 -22.41 3.34
N LEU A 23 15.35 -22.48 4.66
CA LEU A 23 16.38 -21.98 5.57
C LEU A 23 17.42 -23.06 5.85
N LYS A 24 18.70 -22.65 5.89
CA LYS A 24 19.77 -23.45 6.47
C LYS A 24 19.66 -23.48 7.99
N ASP A 25 20.39 -24.38 8.63
CA ASP A 25 20.42 -24.44 10.09
C ASP A 25 20.98 -23.16 10.71
N GLY A 26 20.52 -22.86 11.93
CA GLY A 26 21.00 -21.71 12.72
C GLY A 26 20.42 -20.37 12.29
N ARG A 27 19.24 -20.34 11.67
CA ARG A 27 18.48 -19.09 11.47
C ARG A 27 17.64 -18.76 12.70
N LYS A 28 17.49 -17.46 12.92
CA LYS A 28 16.51 -16.90 13.85
C LYS A 28 15.42 -16.25 13.04
N VAL A 29 14.17 -16.47 13.44
CA VAL A 29 12.99 -15.94 12.76
C VAL A 29 12.16 -15.15 13.75
N LEU A 30 11.72 -13.96 13.38
CA LEU A 30 10.71 -13.18 14.11
C LEU A 30 9.59 -12.83 13.13
N SER A 31 8.36 -13.20 13.45
CA SER A 31 7.24 -13.09 12.53
C SER A 31 5.96 -12.58 13.17
N THR A 32 5.14 -11.86 12.42
CA THR A 32 3.74 -11.52 12.76
C THR A 32 2.75 -12.59 12.30
N ALA A 33 3.22 -13.65 11.66
CA ALA A 33 2.41 -14.76 11.15
C ALA A 33 1.56 -15.43 12.24
N HIS A 34 0.42 -15.98 11.83
CA HIS A 34 -0.43 -16.78 12.70
C HIS A 34 0.14 -18.19 12.92
N LEU A 35 0.70 -18.82 11.88
CA LEU A 35 1.38 -20.12 12.02
C LEU A 35 2.83 -19.92 12.46
N ASN A 36 3.15 -20.42 13.66
CA ASN A 36 4.49 -20.36 14.27
C ASN A 36 5.09 -18.94 14.34
N GLY A 37 4.22 -17.93 14.56
CA GLY A 37 4.62 -16.54 14.77
C GLY A 37 5.51 -16.32 16.01
N GLY A 38 5.90 -15.06 16.21
CA GLY A 38 6.83 -14.69 17.28
C GLY A 38 8.27 -15.04 16.95
N TYR A 39 9.12 -15.11 17.98
CA TYR A 39 10.54 -15.43 17.86
C TYR A 39 10.78 -16.93 17.90
N GLN A 40 11.50 -17.47 16.91
CA GLN A 40 11.76 -18.89 16.73
C GLN A 40 13.19 -19.14 16.23
N GLU A 41 13.80 -20.27 16.60
CA GLU A 41 15.16 -20.67 16.14
C GLU A 41 15.18 -22.06 15.47
N SER A 42 14.06 -22.79 15.49
CA SER A 42 13.94 -24.14 14.94
C SER A 42 13.33 -24.19 13.54
N ILE A 43 12.93 -23.04 12.98
CA ILE A 43 12.22 -22.94 11.69
C ILE A 43 13.12 -23.37 10.54
N ALA A 44 12.59 -24.26 9.70
CA ALA A 44 13.23 -24.74 8.48
C ALA A 44 12.69 -24.03 7.23
N HIS A 45 11.44 -23.56 7.27
CA HIS A 45 10.78 -22.97 6.13
C HIS A 45 10.01 -21.71 6.50
N VAL A 46 10.04 -20.74 5.60
CA VAL A 46 9.12 -19.61 5.61
C VAL A 46 8.30 -19.65 4.32
N MET A 47 6.98 -19.55 4.43
CA MET A 47 6.05 -19.71 3.31
C MET A 47 5.12 -18.50 3.19
N ASN A 48 4.95 -17.99 1.98
CA ASN A 48 3.89 -17.06 1.60
C ASN A 48 2.97 -17.75 0.58
N PHE A 49 1.70 -17.95 0.92
CA PHE A 49 0.73 -18.72 0.14
C PHE A 49 -0.32 -17.82 -0.51
N ASP A 50 -0.61 -18.07 -1.79
CA ASP A 50 -1.71 -17.44 -2.51
C ASP A 50 -3.02 -18.14 -2.13
N SER A 51 -3.79 -17.51 -1.23
CA SER A 51 -5.06 -18.01 -0.71
C SER A 51 -6.25 -17.77 -1.64
N THR A 52 -6.03 -17.24 -2.84
CA THR A 52 -7.08 -17.03 -3.84
C THR A 52 -7.76 -18.36 -4.23
N PRO A 53 -9.03 -18.56 -3.91
CA PRO A 53 -9.81 -19.77 -4.22
C PRO A 53 -9.91 -20.01 -5.74
N GLU A 54 -9.90 -21.28 -6.16
CA GLU A 54 -10.07 -21.65 -7.58
C GLU A 54 -11.46 -21.33 -8.14
N ASN A 55 -12.46 -21.18 -7.25
CA ASN A 55 -13.84 -20.81 -7.59
C ASN A 55 -14.08 -19.29 -7.61
N GLY A 56 -13.05 -18.48 -7.30
CA GLY A 56 -13.14 -17.01 -7.27
C GLY A 56 -13.77 -16.40 -6.01
N SER A 57 -13.96 -17.14 -4.92
CA SER A 57 -14.38 -16.55 -3.63
C SER A 57 -13.28 -15.67 -3.01
N ALA A 58 -13.59 -14.87 -1.99
CA ALA A 58 -12.63 -13.95 -1.38
C ALA A 58 -11.59 -14.66 -0.49
N TYR A 59 -11.93 -15.85 0.03
CA TYR A 59 -11.12 -16.60 0.98
C TYR A 59 -11.31 -18.11 0.79
N CYS A 60 -10.23 -18.89 0.93
CA CYS A 60 -10.24 -20.35 0.86
C CYS A 60 -10.18 -20.88 2.29
N GLN A 61 -11.35 -21.17 2.88
CA GLN A 61 -11.41 -21.82 4.19
C GLN A 61 -11.70 -23.31 4.00
N ASP A 62 -10.65 -24.14 4.05
CA ASP A 62 -10.80 -25.59 3.95
C ASP A 62 -10.86 -26.25 5.35
N SER A 63 -10.65 -25.47 6.42
CA SER A 63 -10.63 -25.93 7.81
C SER A 63 -11.33 -24.98 8.80
N GLU A 64 -11.40 -25.36 10.09
CA GLU A 64 -12.11 -24.59 11.11
C GLU A 64 -11.43 -23.25 11.44
N THR A 65 -10.10 -23.14 11.28
CA THR A 65 -9.34 -21.93 11.63
C THR A 65 -8.30 -21.58 10.57
N TYR A 66 -7.95 -20.29 10.46
CA TYR A 66 -6.89 -19.83 9.55
C TYR A 66 -5.53 -20.52 9.80
N VAL A 67 -5.20 -20.82 11.06
CA VAL A 67 -3.95 -21.51 11.41
C VAL A 67 -3.97 -22.96 10.92
N ASP A 68 -5.13 -23.63 11.02
CA ASP A 68 -5.28 -25.00 10.53
C ASP A 68 -5.25 -25.08 8.99
N ASP A 69 -5.74 -24.04 8.29
CA ASP A 69 -5.59 -23.90 6.84
C ASP A 69 -4.11 -23.84 6.45
N LEU A 70 -3.33 -22.98 7.13
CA LEU A 70 -1.90 -22.83 6.87
C LEU A 70 -1.12 -24.14 7.17
N LYS A 71 -1.49 -24.86 8.23
CA LYS A 71 -0.94 -26.19 8.55
C LYS A 71 -1.23 -27.21 7.45
N LEU A 72 -2.47 -27.24 6.98
CA LEU A 72 -2.89 -28.12 5.89
C LEU A 72 -2.10 -27.82 4.61
N VAL A 73 -1.95 -26.54 4.25
CA VAL A 73 -1.15 -26.12 3.09
C VAL A 73 0.32 -26.52 3.25
N ALA A 74 0.91 -26.31 4.43
CA ALA A 74 2.29 -26.73 4.71
C ALA A 74 2.47 -28.25 4.50
N LYS A 75 1.55 -29.06 5.03
CA LYS A 75 1.52 -30.53 4.83
C LYS A 75 1.38 -30.92 3.36
N GLN A 76 0.49 -30.27 2.61
CA GLN A 76 0.30 -30.51 1.18
C GLN A 76 1.57 -30.19 0.37
N MET A 77 2.30 -29.16 0.79
CA MET A 77 3.62 -28.79 0.24
C MET A 77 4.76 -29.68 0.76
N LYS A 78 4.46 -30.71 1.55
CA LYS A 78 5.41 -31.65 2.16
C LYS A 78 6.42 -30.98 3.09
N LEU A 79 6.00 -29.90 3.75
CA LEU A 79 6.77 -29.22 4.78
C LEU A 79 6.38 -29.74 6.16
N ASP A 80 7.31 -29.64 7.11
CA ASP A 80 7.02 -29.86 8.53
C ASP A 80 6.29 -28.64 9.09
N GLU A 81 5.02 -28.82 9.46
CA GLU A 81 4.15 -27.74 9.93
C GLU A 81 4.64 -27.09 11.23
N GLU A 82 5.36 -27.84 12.09
CA GLU A 82 5.91 -27.32 13.35
C GLU A 82 7.21 -26.51 13.13
N ARG A 83 7.79 -26.62 11.92
CA ARG A 83 9.03 -25.92 11.54
C ARG A 83 8.81 -24.98 10.36
N THR A 84 7.57 -24.59 10.10
CA THR A 84 7.19 -23.70 9.01
C THR A 84 6.48 -22.47 9.55
N VAL A 85 7.02 -21.29 9.30
CA VAL A 85 6.27 -20.03 9.48
C VAL A 85 5.52 -19.75 8.19
N ALA A 86 4.21 -19.50 8.27
CA ALA A 86 3.40 -19.29 7.08
C ALA A 86 2.53 -18.03 7.18
N ILE A 87 2.50 -17.28 6.08
CA ILE A 87 1.66 -16.11 5.84
C ILE A 87 0.88 -16.35 4.55
N SER A 88 -0.22 -15.63 4.35
CA SER A 88 -1.01 -15.76 3.11
C SER A 88 -1.30 -14.41 2.47
N THR A 89 -1.56 -14.44 1.17
CA THR A 89 -1.86 -13.28 0.34
C THR A 89 -2.82 -13.67 -0.77
N THR A 90 -3.46 -12.69 -1.41
CA THR A 90 -4.22 -12.86 -2.65
C THR A 90 -3.46 -12.35 -3.88
N VAL A 91 -2.19 -11.95 -3.68
CA VAL A 91 -1.29 -11.55 -4.75
C VAL A 91 -0.69 -12.80 -5.39
N ASN A 92 -0.90 -12.93 -6.70
CA ASN A 92 -0.30 -14.00 -7.48
C ASN A 92 1.24 -14.02 -7.34
N MET A 93 1.82 -15.20 -7.15
CA MET A 93 3.27 -15.38 -6.96
C MET A 93 4.13 -14.91 -8.14
N GLU A 94 3.56 -14.71 -9.33
CA GLU A 94 4.23 -14.07 -10.47
C GLU A 94 4.51 -12.58 -10.25
N HIS A 95 3.82 -11.92 -9.31
CA HIS A 95 3.99 -10.50 -9.00
C HIS A 95 4.90 -10.23 -7.79
N VAL A 96 5.60 -11.25 -7.30
CA VAL A 96 6.60 -11.10 -6.23
C VAL A 96 7.76 -10.20 -6.69
N ALA A 97 8.19 -9.30 -5.82
CA ALA A 97 9.44 -8.56 -5.97
C ALA A 97 10.51 -9.14 -5.03
N ILE A 98 11.73 -9.35 -5.53
CA ILE A 98 12.88 -9.78 -4.74
C ILE A 98 13.99 -8.74 -4.90
N ILE A 99 14.23 -7.94 -3.86
CA ILE A 99 15.21 -6.85 -3.87
C ILE A 99 16.31 -7.17 -2.87
N GLU A 100 17.56 -7.19 -3.35
CA GLU A 100 18.73 -7.39 -2.51
C GLU A 100 19.63 -6.16 -2.56
N GLU A 101 20.09 -5.71 -1.40
CA GLU A 101 21.09 -4.67 -1.28
C GLU A 101 22.20 -5.11 -0.32
N SER A 102 23.42 -4.67 -0.60
CA SER A 102 24.59 -5.05 0.17
C SER A 102 25.49 -3.85 0.47
N TYR A 103 26.09 -3.87 1.67
CA TYR A 103 27.14 -2.94 2.06
C TYR A 103 28.21 -3.68 2.87
N LYS A 104 29.42 -3.80 2.30
CA LYS A 104 30.51 -4.61 2.86
C LYS A 104 30.07 -6.07 3.07
N ASP A 105 30.05 -6.53 4.31
CA ASP A 105 29.66 -7.88 4.72
C ASP A 105 28.16 -8.01 5.04
N LEU A 106 27.40 -6.91 5.05
CA LEU A 106 25.97 -6.93 5.33
C LEU A 106 25.16 -7.00 4.03
N THR A 107 24.29 -8.00 3.94
CA THR A 107 23.31 -8.19 2.86
C THR A 107 21.91 -8.27 3.44
N VAL A 108 20.97 -7.56 2.80
CA VAL A 108 19.54 -7.56 3.13
C VAL A 108 18.77 -7.89 1.86
N THR A 109 17.95 -8.95 1.92
CA THR A 109 17.06 -9.36 0.84
C THR A 109 15.61 -9.21 1.29
N ALA A 110 14.83 -8.37 0.62
CA ALA A 110 13.39 -8.27 0.81
C ALA A 110 12.66 -9.04 -0.29
N ILE A 111 11.76 -9.92 0.11
CA ILE A 111 10.82 -10.63 -0.76
C ILE A 111 9.42 -10.12 -0.43
N VAL A 112 8.76 -9.49 -1.41
CA VAL A 112 7.53 -8.74 -1.17
C VAL A 112 6.44 -9.17 -2.13
N THR A 113 5.24 -9.39 -1.60
CA THR A 113 3.99 -9.45 -2.38
C THR A 113 3.06 -8.36 -1.84
N ALA A 114 2.62 -7.45 -2.70
CA ALA A 114 1.87 -6.28 -2.28
C ALA A 114 0.58 -6.12 -3.08
N GLY A 115 -0.55 -6.21 -2.38
CA GLY A 115 -1.88 -5.93 -2.90
C GLY A 115 -2.63 -5.01 -1.95
N ILE A 116 -3.21 -3.94 -2.48
CA ILE A 116 -3.92 -2.92 -1.70
C ILE A 116 -5.39 -2.77 -2.13
N ALA A 117 -5.82 -3.55 -3.12
CA ALA A 117 -7.17 -3.45 -3.66
C ALA A 117 -8.19 -3.96 -2.64
N GLY A 118 -9.08 -3.07 -2.18
CA GLY A 118 -10.22 -3.42 -1.34
C GLY A 118 -10.00 -3.25 0.17
N ASN A 119 -8.75 -3.22 0.66
CA ASN A 119 -8.49 -3.11 2.11
C ASN A 119 -7.33 -2.19 2.52
N ALA A 120 -6.80 -1.38 1.60
CA ALA A 120 -5.84 -0.34 1.93
C ALA A 120 -6.38 0.54 3.06
N ALA A 121 -5.62 0.68 4.14
CA ALA A 121 -6.07 1.37 5.34
C ALA A 121 -4.98 2.29 5.89
N ARG A 122 -5.40 3.37 6.52
CA ARG A 122 -4.54 4.18 7.38
C ARG A 122 -4.69 3.71 8.82
N VAL A 123 -3.56 3.68 9.53
CA VAL A 123 -3.57 3.45 10.98
C VAL A 123 -4.46 4.49 11.67
N GLY A 124 -5.42 4.02 12.46
CA GLY A 124 -6.43 4.87 13.12
C GLY A 124 -7.74 5.03 12.34
N ASP A 125 -7.86 4.49 11.13
CA ASP A 125 -9.15 4.39 10.44
C ASP A 125 -10.17 3.56 11.26
N PRO A 126 -11.48 3.77 11.06
CA PRO A 126 -12.53 2.99 11.72
C PRO A 126 -12.34 1.48 11.49
N ALA A 127 -12.41 0.70 12.56
CA ALA A 127 -12.34 -0.75 12.48
C ALA A 127 -13.63 -1.32 11.84
N TRP A 128 -13.50 -2.34 10.99
CA TRP A 128 -14.63 -3.05 10.40
C TRP A 128 -15.26 -4.03 11.40
N PHE A 129 -14.44 -4.70 12.21
CA PHE A 129 -14.87 -5.77 13.10
C PHE A 129 -14.33 -5.59 14.52
N HIS A 130 -15.06 -6.19 15.46
CA HIS A 130 -14.62 -6.40 16.83
C HIS A 130 -14.50 -7.91 17.02
N GLU A 131 -13.30 -8.39 17.34
CA GLU A 131 -13.08 -9.81 17.61
C GLU A 131 -13.68 -10.18 18.98
N GLU A 132 -14.56 -11.17 19.00
CA GLU A 132 -15.12 -11.72 20.25
C GLU A 132 -14.78 -13.20 20.36
N ASN A 133 -14.08 -13.57 21.44
CA ASN A 133 -13.81 -14.97 21.80
C ASN A 133 -13.13 -15.82 20.70
N GLY A 134 -12.32 -15.20 19.83
CA GLY A 134 -11.62 -15.92 18.75
C GLY A 134 -12.53 -16.41 17.63
N VAL A 135 -13.75 -15.87 17.50
CA VAL A 135 -14.65 -16.17 16.39
C VAL A 135 -14.02 -15.65 15.09
N PRO A 136 -13.83 -16.49 14.06
CA PRO A 136 -13.26 -16.06 12.79
C PRO A 136 -14.12 -14.96 12.14
N VAL A 137 -13.44 -13.96 11.59
CA VAL A 137 -14.07 -12.89 10.82
C VAL A 137 -13.59 -12.97 9.37
N GLU A 138 -14.50 -12.87 8.42
CA GLU A 138 -14.15 -12.81 7.00
C GLU A 138 -13.44 -11.49 6.69
N LEU A 139 -12.23 -11.58 6.16
CA LEU A 139 -11.38 -10.43 5.86
C LEU A 139 -11.48 -10.06 4.38
N VAL A 140 -11.45 -8.76 4.09
CA VAL A 140 -11.35 -8.27 2.72
C VAL A 140 -9.95 -8.54 2.17
N SER A 141 -9.90 -9.06 0.96
CA SER A 141 -8.70 -9.35 0.18
C SER A 141 -7.78 -8.11 0.03
N GLY A 142 -6.49 -8.39 -0.13
CA GLY A 142 -5.40 -7.40 -0.17
C GLY A 142 -4.45 -7.63 1.01
N THR A 143 -3.15 -7.66 0.77
CA THR A 143 -2.15 -7.65 1.85
C THR A 143 -0.79 -7.27 1.30
N ILE A 144 0.03 -6.62 2.12
CA ILE A 144 1.44 -6.41 1.85
C ILE A 144 2.25 -7.30 2.78
N ASN A 145 2.73 -8.41 2.22
CA ASN A 145 3.59 -9.35 2.91
C ASN A 145 5.05 -9.08 2.61
N ILE A 146 5.88 -8.99 3.66
CA ILE A 146 7.31 -8.70 3.57
C ILE A 146 8.09 -9.80 4.29
N MET A 147 8.90 -10.57 3.55
CA MET A 147 9.91 -11.45 4.13
C MET A 147 11.29 -10.82 3.95
N LEU A 148 11.95 -10.51 5.05
CA LEU A 148 13.24 -9.86 5.09
C LEU A 148 14.30 -10.83 5.59
N VAL A 149 15.32 -11.10 4.78
CA VAL A 149 16.42 -12.00 5.14
C VAL A 149 17.72 -11.21 5.27
N ILE A 150 18.40 -11.37 6.39
CA ILE A 150 19.58 -10.60 6.79
C ILE A 150 20.73 -11.57 7.10
N ASN A 151 21.88 -11.40 6.43
CA ASN A 151 22.99 -12.36 6.53
C ASN A 151 23.82 -12.27 7.83
N GLN A 152 23.48 -11.35 8.75
CA GLN A 152 24.16 -11.12 10.03
C GLN A 152 23.34 -11.61 11.22
N ASP A 153 23.99 -11.77 12.39
CA ASP A 153 23.29 -12.13 13.62
C ASP A 153 22.61 -10.90 14.21
N LEU A 154 21.41 -11.09 14.75
CA LEU A 154 20.63 -10.05 15.42
C LEU A 154 20.20 -10.56 16.80
N ASN A 155 20.16 -9.65 17.77
CA ASN A 155 19.44 -9.95 19.01
C ASN A 155 17.92 -9.74 18.81
N PRO A 156 17.06 -10.34 19.67
CA PRO A 156 15.61 -10.25 19.50
C PRO A 156 15.09 -8.80 19.43
N GLY A 157 15.66 -7.89 20.22
CA GLY A 157 15.30 -6.46 20.18
C GLY A 157 15.62 -5.78 18.83
N THR A 158 16.73 -6.16 18.19
CA THR A 158 17.07 -5.64 16.86
C THR A 158 16.17 -6.24 15.78
N MET A 159 15.79 -7.51 15.88
CA MET A 159 14.81 -8.11 14.98
C MET A 159 13.45 -7.42 15.09
N ALA A 160 12.99 -7.13 16.32
CA ALA A 160 11.76 -6.35 16.53
C ALA A 160 11.87 -4.94 15.92
N ARG A 161 13.04 -4.29 16.02
CA ARG A 161 13.30 -3.00 15.35
C ARG A 161 13.27 -3.12 13.83
N CYS A 162 13.65 -4.26 13.24
CA CYS A 162 13.54 -4.49 11.80
C CYS A 162 12.07 -4.43 11.34
N ILE A 163 11.13 -4.99 12.11
CA ILE A 163 9.69 -4.90 11.82
C ILE A 163 9.25 -3.44 11.76
N VAL A 164 9.61 -2.63 12.76
CA VAL A 164 9.26 -1.19 12.78
C VAL A 164 9.81 -0.47 11.54
N THR A 165 11.06 -0.74 11.20
CA THR A 165 11.73 -0.08 10.07
C THR A 165 11.15 -0.51 8.72
N ALA A 166 10.80 -1.79 8.57
CA ALA A 166 10.10 -2.31 7.41
C ALA A 166 8.70 -1.70 7.28
N THR A 167 7.97 -1.56 8.39
CA THR A 167 6.66 -0.87 8.41
C THR A 167 6.78 0.57 7.95
N GLU A 168 7.74 1.35 8.48
CA GLU A 168 7.98 2.73 8.04
C GLU A 168 8.33 2.81 6.55
N ALA A 169 9.13 1.87 6.04
CA ALA A 169 9.52 1.83 4.63
C ALA A 169 8.35 1.50 3.69
N LYS A 170 7.50 0.55 4.09
CA LYS A 170 6.23 0.23 3.41
C LYS A 170 5.30 1.45 3.38
N THR A 171 5.09 2.10 4.53
CA THR A 171 4.27 3.32 4.62
C THR A 171 4.80 4.41 3.71
N ALA A 172 6.12 4.64 3.68
CA ALA A 172 6.74 5.61 2.78
C ALA A 172 6.48 5.25 1.30
N ALA A 173 6.57 3.97 0.92
CA ALA A 173 6.28 3.54 -0.44
C ALA A 173 4.83 3.83 -0.85
N LEU A 174 3.87 3.57 0.03
CA LEU A 174 2.45 3.88 -0.20
C LEU A 174 2.19 5.39 -0.29
N GLN A 175 2.83 6.17 0.59
CA GLN A 175 2.73 7.63 0.58
C GLN A 175 3.29 8.21 -0.73
N GLU A 176 4.46 7.75 -1.18
CA GLU A 176 5.06 8.19 -2.45
C GLU A 176 4.19 7.83 -3.67
N LEU A 177 3.45 6.72 -3.59
CA LEU A 177 2.48 6.30 -4.60
C LEU A 177 1.09 6.90 -4.40
N MET A 178 0.88 7.76 -3.39
CA MET A 178 -0.41 8.37 -3.06
C MET A 178 -1.54 7.31 -2.97
N ALA A 179 -1.22 6.14 -2.43
CA ALA A 179 -2.22 5.10 -2.19
C ALA A 179 -3.19 5.59 -1.11
N HIS A 180 -4.49 5.66 -1.43
CA HIS A 180 -5.51 6.15 -0.51
C HIS A 180 -6.06 5.01 0.35
N SER A 181 -6.53 5.35 1.55
CA SER A 181 -7.37 4.47 2.34
C SER A 181 -8.73 4.30 1.68
N VAL A 182 -9.31 3.11 1.77
CA VAL A 182 -10.70 2.88 1.36
C VAL A 182 -11.72 3.25 2.45
N TYR A 183 -11.25 3.60 3.64
CA TYR A 183 -12.08 3.87 4.82
C TYR A 183 -12.13 5.36 5.20
N SER A 184 -11.23 6.17 4.66
CA SER A 184 -11.14 7.59 4.97
C SER A 184 -10.57 8.39 3.80
N HIS A 185 -10.54 9.71 3.95
CA HIS A 185 -9.94 10.60 2.96
C HIS A 185 -8.40 10.56 2.97
N GLU A 186 -7.77 9.77 3.82
CA GLU A 186 -6.33 9.81 4.06
C GLU A 186 -5.52 8.87 3.14
N LEU A 187 -4.19 9.04 3.15
CA LEU A 187 -3.29 8.07 2.54
C LEU A 187 -3.13 6.82 3.41
N ALA A 188 -3.13 5.65 2.78
CA ALA A 188 -2.95 4.37 3.43
C ALA A 188 -1.53 4.21 3.99
N THR A 189 -1.41 3.56 5.13
CA THR A 189 -0.13 3.20 5.77
C THR A 189 0.18 1.70 5.65
N GLY A 190 -0.74 0.93 5.09
CA GLY A 190 -0.67 -0.51 4.91
C GLY A 190 -2.01 -1.08 4.48
N THR A 191 -2.22 -2.36 4.73
CA THR A 191 -3.54 -2.99 4.77
C THR A 191 -3.89 -3.38 6.20
N GLY A 192 -5.13 -3.84 6.43
CA GLY A 192 -5.54 -4.42 7.70
C GLY A 192 -4.91 -5.79 8.03
N THR A 193 -4.12 -6.36 7.12
CA THR A 193 -3.69 -7.76 7.12
C THR A 193 -2.21 -7.95 6.76
N ASP A 194 -1.41 -6.89 6.79
CA ASP A 194 0.02 -6.95 6.45
C ASP A 194 0.77 -7.90 7.38
N GLU A 195 1.49 -8.88 6.82
CA GLU A 195 2.35 -9.78 7.60
C GLU A 195 3.84 -9.54 7.28
N THR A 196 4.71 -9.58 8.31
CA THR A 196 6.15 -9.37 8.16
C THR A 196 6.94 -10.47 8.85
N ILE A 197 7.96 -10.98 8.16
CA ILE A 197 8.86 -12.03 8.64
C ILE A 197 10.30 -11.53 8.53
N ILE A 198 11.03 -11.58 9.64
CA ILE A 198 12.45 -11.25 9.71
C ILE A 198 13.22 -12.55 9.94
N VAL A 199 14.14 -12.86 9.04
CA VAL A 199 15.07 -13.98 9.15
C VAL A 199 16.48 -13.42 9.29
N CYS A 200 17.25 -13.91 10.25
CA CYS A 200 18.66 -13.55 10.35
C CYS A 200 19.57 -14.76 10.58
N ASN A 201 20.86 -14.59 10.28
CA ASN A 201 21.86 -15.64 10.43
C ASN A 201 22.40 -15.69 11.87
N GLY A 202 21.82 -16.55 12.71
CA GLY A 202 22.26 -16.73 14.10
C GLY A 202 23.68 -17.29 14.27
N LEU A 203 24.30 -17.80 13.20
CA LEU A 203 25.67 -18.31 13.19
C LEU A 203 26.71 -17.29 12.71
N ALA A 204 26.27 -16.11 12.25
CA ALA A 204 27.20 -15.07 11.81
C ALA A 204 28.06 -14.56 12.98
N LYS A 205 29.33 -14.26 12.69
CA LYS A 205 30.27 -13.74 13.71
C LYS A 205 29.94 -12.33 14.14
N ASN A 206 29.44 -11.51 13.22
CA ASN A 206 29.10 -10.12 13.46
C ASN A 206 27.63 -10.04 13.90
N ARG A 207 27.42 -9.42 15.07
CA ARG A 207 26.10 -9.24 15.68
C ARG A 207 25.71 -7.78 15.64
N LEU A 208 24.65 -7.46 14.91
CA LEU A 208 24.16 -6.09 14.82
C LEU A 208 23.15 -5.81 15.94
N MET A 209 23.27 -4.61 16.51
CA MET A 209 22.49 -4.16 17.67
C MET A 209 21.54 -3.00 17.33
N PHE A 210 21.56 -2.54 16.08
CA PHE A 210 20.76 -1.41 15.60
C PHE A 210 20.21 -1.73 14.22
N ALA A 211 18.90 -1.51 14.06
CA ALA A 211 18.21 -1.60 12.78
C ALA A 211 17.37 -0.34 12.48
N GLY A 212 17.52 0.74 13.25
CA GLY A 212 16.83 2.01 13.01
C GLY A 212 17.52 2.87 11.94
N LYS A 213 16.88 3.98 11.57
CA LYS A 213 17.26 4.89 10.46
C LYS A 213 18.71 5.40 10.46
N HIS A 214 19.37 5.49 11.62
CA HIS A 214 20.79 5.90 11.71
C HIS A 214 21.80 4.77 11.45
N SER A 215 21.33 3.52 11.39
CA SER A 215 22.18 2.34 11.17
C SER A 215 22.18 1.94 9.71
N LYS A 216 23.30 1.38 9.22
CA LYS A 216 23.37 0.85 7.86
C LYS A 216 22.37 -0.28 7.62
N LEU A 217 22.11 -1.12 8.62
CA LEU A 217 21.04 -2.12 8.52
C LEU A 217 19.69 -1.47 8.28
N GLY A 218 19.32 -0.47 9.08
CA GLY A 218 18.05 0.25 8.89
C GLY A 218 17.93 0.95 7.54
N GLU A 219 19.02 1.53 7.03
CA GLU A 219 19.08 2.10 5.68
C GLU A 219 18.79 1.04 4.60
N LEU A 220 19.47 -0.11 4.65
CA LEU A 220 19.28 -1.18 3.67
C LEU A 220 17.86 -1.75 3.72
N ILE A 221 17.30 -1.97 4.92
CA ILE A 221 15.89 -2.38 5.09
C ILE A 221 14.96 -1.35 4.44
N GLY A 222 15.19 -0.07 4.70
CA GLY A 222 14.41 1.01 4.12
C GLY A 222 14.39 0.98 2.60
N ILE A 223 15.57 0.83 1.98
CA ILE A 223 15.73 0.78 0.52
C ILE A 223 15.05 -0.47 -0.06
N THR A 224 15.36 -1.65 0.47
CA THR A 224 14.89 -2.93 -0.10
C THR A 224 13.38 -3.07 0.03
N VAL A 225 12.81 -2.69 1.19
CA VAL A 225 11.36 -2.78 1.42
C VAL A 225 10.61 -1.74 0.58
N ASN A 226 11.06 -0.48 0.54
CA ASN A 226 10.40 0.56 -0.25
C ASN A 226 10.33 0.18 -1.74
N ARG A 227 11.47 -0.29 -2.30
CA ARG A 227 11.52 -0.76 -3.69
C ARG A 227 10.68 -2.00 -3.92
N GLY A 228 10.77 -3.00 -3.02
CA GLY A 228 10.02 -4.24 -3.15
C GLY A 228 8.50 -4.02 -3.13
N VAL A 229 8.02 -3.13 -2.25
CA VAL A 229 6.59 -2.76 -2.20
C VAL A 229 6.17 -2.09 -3.51
N LYS A 230 6.90 -1.08 -4.00
CA LYS A 230 6.56 -0.41 -5.25
C LYS A 230 6.59 -1.34 -6.47
N GLU A 231 7.61 -2.19 -6.57
CA GLU A 231 7.74 -3.14 -7.68
C GLU A 231 6.62 -4.18 -7.66
N SER A 232 6.28 -4.73 -6.50
CA SER A 232 5.17 -5.69 -6.40
C SER A 232 3.82 -5.04 -6.68
N LEU A 233 3.57 -3.82 -6.20
CA LEU A 233 2.35 -3.05 -6.52
C LEU A 233 2.23 -2.72 -8.01
N TYR A 234 3.35 -2.40 -8.67
CA TYR A 234 3.39 -2.23 -10.12
C TYR A 234 3.06 -3.53 -10.85
N ASN A 235 3.70 -4.64 -10.47
CA ASN A 235 3.46 -5.94 -11.09
C ASN A 235 2.00 -6.41 -10.91
N HIS A 236 1.41 -6.16 -9.74
CA HIS A 236 0.07 -6.64 -9.40
C HIS A 236 -1.07 -5.73 -9.89
N ALA A 237 -0.92 -4.41 -9.76
CA ALA A 237 -2.00 -3.45 -10.01
C ALA A 237 -1.61 -2.32 -10.99
N GLY A 238 -0.39 -2.34 -11.54
CA GLY A 238 0.15 -1.27 -12.37
C GLY A 238 0.48 0.01 -11.59
N LEU A 239 0.37 0.00 -10.26
CA LEU A 239 0.50 1.19 -9.43
C LEU A 239 1.95 1.72 -9.42
N ASP A 240 2.22 2.75 -10.20
CA ASP A 240 3.51 3.44 -10.26
C ASP A 240 3.36 4.98 -10.33
N ALA A 241 4.49 5.70 -10.29
CA ALA A 241 4.52 7.15 -10.36
C ALA A 241 3.88 7.71 -11.65
N LYS A 242 4.07 7.04 -12.80
CA LYS A 242 3.52 7.47 -14.09
C LYS A 242 2.00 7.38 -14.07
N GLN A 243 1.48 6.26 -13.60
CA GLN A 243 0.06 6.02 -13.44
C GLN A 243 -0.57 6.95 -12.41
N GLN A 244 0.19 7.42 -11.41
CA GLN A 244 -0.24 8.37 -10.39
C GLN A 244 -0.24 9.83 -10.84
N CYS A 245 0.34 10.15 -12.00
CA CYS A 245 0.14 11.43 -12.66
C CYS A 245 -1.27 11.47 -13.27
N SER A 246 -2.29 11.66 -12.44
CA SER A 246 -3.72 11.68 -12.79
C SER A 246 -4.47 12.58 -11.82
N ILE A 247 -5.29 13.50 -12.33
CA ILE A 247 -6.15 14.36 -11.51
C ILE A 247 -7.08 13.50 -10.66
N GLU A 248 -7.75 12.52 -11.30
CA GLU A 248 -8.69 11.65 -10.61
C GLU A 248 -8.01 10.88 -9.48
N LYS A 249 -6.82 10.31 -9.72
CA LYS A 249 -6.12 9.58 -8.65
C LYS A 249 -5.66 10.46 -7.48
N ARG A 250 -5.43 11.76 -7.71
CA ARG A 250 -5.11 12.70 -6.62
C ARG A 250 -6.31 13.02 -5.75
N LEU A 251 -7.49 13.12 -6.35
CA LEU A 251 -8.69 13.66 -5.71
C LEU A 251 -9.77 12.62 -5.43
N MET A 252 -9.65 11.39 -5.93
CA MET A 252 -10.68 10.37 -5.78
C MET A 252 -11.00 10.03 -4.33
N ARG A 253 -10.01 10.15 -3.44
CA ARG A 253 -10.19 9.96 -1.99
C ARG A 253 -11.11 11.02 -1.38
N PHE A 254 -11.28 12.18 -2.00
CA PHE A 254 -12.22 13.24 -1.61
C PHE A 254 -13.56 13.17 -2.38
N GLY A 255 -13.80 12.08 -3.12
CA GLY A 255 -15.05 11.87 -3.85
C GLY A 255 -15.04 12.35 -5.31
N PHE A 256 -13.95 12.97 -5.79
CA PHE A 256 -13.86 13.40 -7.19
C PHE A 256 -13.85 12.20 -8.16
N ARG A 257 -14.61 12.27 -9.25
CA ARG A 257 -14.56 11.31 -10.36
C ARG A 257 -14.51 12.04 -11.69
N GLY A 258 -13.70 11.57 -12.64
CA GLY A 258 -13.65 12.15 -13.98
C GLY A 258 -15.00 12.08 -14.71
N GLU A 259 -15.83 11.08 -14.39
CA GLU A 259 -17.18 10.94 -14.92
C GLU A 259 -18.07 12.14 -14.57
N ASP A 260 -17.88 12.77 -13.41
CA ASP A 260 -18.65 13.94 -12.99
C ASP A 260 -18.31 15.17 -13.84
N VAL A 261 -17.05 15.29 -14.28
CA VAL A 261 -16.62 16.35 -15.23
C VAL A 261 -17.30 16.16 -16.57
N LEU A 262 -17.35 14.92 -17.08
CA LEU A 262 -17.98 14.60 -18.36
C LEU A 262 -19.49 14.89 -18.33
N LYS A 263 -20.19 14.43 -17.29
CA LYS A 263 -21.62 14.71 -17.08
C LYS A 263 -21.89 16.21 -17.04
N LYS A 264 -21.08 16.97 -16.29
CA LYS A 264 -21.24 18.43 -16.19
C LYS A 264 -21.09 19.11 -17.55
N CYS A 265 -20.23 18.59 -18.41
CA CYS A 265 -20.05 19.14 -19.75
C CYS A 265 -21.18 18.78 -20.72
N GLU A 266 -21.79 17.60 -20.58
CA GLU A 266 -23.03 17.25 -21.30
C GLU A 266 -24.19 18.19 -20.90
N ASP A 267 -24.29 18.54 -19.61
CA ASP A 267 -25.30 19.49 -19.11
C ASP A 267 -25.12 20.91 -19.66
N LEU A 268 -23.87 21.37 -19.77
CA LEU A 268 -23.52 22.72 -20.24
C LEU A 268 -23.50 22.84 -21.78
N ALA A 269 -23.17 21.77 -22.49
CA ALA A 269 -23.06 21.72 -23.94
C ALA A 269 -23.80 20.49 -24.50
N LYS A 270 -25.11 20.64 -24.76
CA LYS A 270 -26.02 19.55 -25.13
C LYS A 270 -25.66 18.74 -26.38
N ASP A 271 -24.85 19.31 -27.28
CA ASP A 271 -24.42 18.68 -28.54
C ASP A 271 -22.96 18.17 -28.49
N ILE A 272 -22.38 18.04 -27.29
CA ILE A 272 -20.99 17.55 -27.17
C ILE A 272 -20.89 16.09 -27.63
N ASP A 273 -19.92 15.80 -28.50
CA ASP A 273 -19.59 14.43 -28.86
C ASP A 273 -18.91 13.76 -27.66
N ARG A 274 -19.59 12.74 -27.09
CA ARG A 274 -19.12 12.01 -25.91
C ARG A 274 -17.79 11.30 -26.15
N HIS A 275 -17.51 10.84 -27.37
CA HIS A 275 -16.24 10.21 -27.68
C HIS A 275 -15.10 11.25 -27.61
N MET A 276 -15.27 12.39 -28.26
CA MET A 276 -14.29 13.49 -28.21
C MET A 276 -14.12 14.03 -26.77
N ALA A 277 -15.19 14.14 -26.00
CA ALA A 277 -15.13 14.58 -24.60
C ALA A 277 -14.30 13.62 -23.74
N ASN A 278 -14.48 12.30 -23.92
CA ASN A 278 -13.69 11.28 -23.23
C ASN A 278 -12.20 11.37 -23.60
N GLU A 279 -11.88 11.50 -24.89
CA GLU A 279 -10.48 11.66 -25.33
C GLU A 279 -9.84 12.91 -24.74
N LYS A 280 -10.58 14.03 -24.72
CA LYS A 280 -10.10 15.29 -24.13
C LYS A 280 -9.90 15.16 -22.61
N TRP A 281 -10.81 14.50 -21.90
CA TRP A 281 -10.65 14.20 -20.47
C TRP A 281 -9.40 13.34 -20.22
N GLN A 282 -9.20 12.26 -20.99
CA GLN A 282 -8.03 11.40 -20.84
C GLN A 282 -6.70 12.16 -21.00
N GLN A 283 -6.67 13.18 -21.86
CA GLN A 283 -5.51 14.07 -22.00
C GLN A 283 -5.38 15.02 -20.79
N MET A 284 -6.47 15.68 -20.39
CA MET A 284 -6.48 16.63 -19.28
C MET A 284 -6.16 15.97 -17.92
N ASP A 285 -6.72 14.79 -17.64
CA ASP A 285 -6.44 14.01 -16.44
C ASP A 285 -4.94 13.76 -16.25
N ARG A 286 -4.20 13.65 -17.37
CA ARG A 286 -2.76 13.37 -17.40
C ARG A 286 -1.88 14.61 -17.62
N ASP A 287 -2.47 15.80 -17.73
CA ASP A 287 -1.71 17.04 -17.92
C ASP A 287 -0.94 17.39 -16.63
N PRO A 288 0.40 17.46 -16.67
CA PRO A 288 1.20 17.67 -15.45
C PRO A 288 0.88 18.98 -14.70
N ALA A 289 0.49 20.05 -15.41
CA ALA A 289 0.14 21.31 -14.77
C ALA A 289 -1.21 21.23 -14.06
N LEU A 290 -2.19 20.53 -14.65
CA LEU A 290 -3.48 20.28 -14.00
C LEU A 290 -3.35 19.30 -12.83
N VAL A 291 -2.55 18.24 -12.98
CA VAL A 291 -2.23 17.31 -11.89
C VAL A 291 -1.54 18.03 -10.74
N ALA A 292 -0.62 18.97 -11.00
CA ALA A 292 -0.01 19.77 -9.96
C ALA A 292 -1.04 20.63 -9.20
N LYS A 293 -2.01 21.22 -9.90
CA LYS A 293 -3.13 21.94 -9.26
C LYS A 293 -3.98 21.01 -8.38
N ALA A 294 -4.35 19.84 -8.90
CA ALA A 294 -5.07 18.83 -8.13
C ALA A 294 -4.29 18.37 -6.88
N SER A 295 -2.96 18.22 -6.99
CA SER A 295 -2.08 17.91 -5.87
C SER A 295 -2.04 19.01 -4.80
N MET A 296 -2.00 20.29 -5.21
CA MET A 296 -2.06 21.41 -4.25
C MET A 296 -3.40 21.44 -3.51
N LEU A 297 -4.51 21.27 -4.22
CA LEU A 297 -5.84 21.19 -3.61
C LEU A 297 -5.95 20.00 -2.63
N ALA A 298 -5.48 18.82 -3.04
CA ALA A 298 -5.46 17.63 -2.20
C ALA A 298 -4.67 17.85 -0.90
N HIS A 299 -3.56 18.59 -0.97
CA HIS A 299 -2.72 18.86 0.20
C HIS A 299 -3.27 19.97 1.10
N LEU A 300 -3.98 20.97 0.56
CA LEU A 300 -4.73 21.93 1.37
C LEU A 300 -5.80 21.21 2.19
N LEU A 301 -6.54 20.29 1.57
CA LEU A 301 -7.53 19.45 2.25
C LEU A 301 -6.89 18.56 3.32
N ASP A 302 -5.74 17.96 3.05
CA ASP A 302 -4.98 17.20 4.06
C ASP A 302 -4.61 18.04 5.26
N GLN A 303 -4.01 19.21 5.03
CA GLN A 303 -3.58 20.07 6.13
C GLN A 303 -4.76 20.61 6.93
N MET A 304 -5.94 20.78 6.33
CA MET A 304 -7.16 21.07 7.08
C MET A 304 -7.60 19.90 7.95
N HIS A 305 -7.61 18.67 7.41
CA HIS A 305 -7.97 17.48 8.20
C HIS A 305 -6.97 17.19 9.32
N TRP A 306 -5.72 17.62 9.18
CA TRP A 306 -4.69 17.50 10.21
C TRP A 306 -4.67 18.69 11.18
N ASP A 307 -5.67 19.58 11.13
CA ASP A 307 -5.79 20.80 11.94
C ASP A 307 -4.59 21.76 11.80
N LEU A 308 -3.85 21.68 10.69
CA LEU A 308 -2.73 22.57 10.37
C LEU A 308 -3.20 23.86 9.68
N LEU A 309 -4.33 23.81 8.96
CA LEU A 309 -4.97 24.94 8.31
C LEU A 309 -6.44 25.05 8.70
N THR A 310 -6.95 26.28 8.83
CA THR A 310 -8.38 26.50 9.07
C THR A 310 -9.18 26.34 7.77
N PRO A 311 -10.47 25.98 7.85
CA PRO A 311 -11.35 25.93 6.69
C PRO A 311 -11.37 27.23 5.87
N GLU A 312 -11.34 28.39 6.54
CA GLU A 312 -11.31 29.71 5.90
C GLU A 312 -10.07 29.89 5.00
N VAL A 313 -8.89 29.52 5.49
CA VAL A 313 -7.64 29.59 4.71
C VAL A 313 -7.71 28.64 3.52
N VAL A 314 -8.20 27.41 3.71
CA VAL A 314 -8.32 26.44 2.62
C VAL A 314 -9.30 26.91 1.55
N VAL A 315 -10.45 27.49 1.92
CA VAL A 315 -11.38 28.07 0.95
C VAL A 315 -10.73 29.19 0.15
N ASN A 316 -10.05 30.13 0.83
CA ASN A 316 -9.39 31.26 0.16
C ASN A 316 -8.30 30.80 -0.82
N GLU A 317 -7.40 29.92 -0.38
CA GLU A 317 -6.30 29.45 -1.22
C GLU A 317 -6.76 28.51 -2.33
N SER A 318 -7.80 27.71 -2.10
CA SER A 318 -8.44 26.93 -3.17
C SER A 318 -9.09 27.84 -4.20
N GLY A 319 -9.73 28.93 -3.76
CA GLY A 319 -10.25 29.98 -4.62
C GLY A 319 -9.17 30.63 -5.47
N ASN A 320 -8.04 31.05 -4.88
CA ASN A 320 -6.91 31.61 -5.60
C ASN A 320 -6.35 30.63 -6.64
N LEU A 321 -6.20 29.35 -6.27
CA LEU A 321 -5.73 28.29 -7.15
C LEU A 321 -6.62 28.10 -8.39
N LEU A 322 -7.93 28.29 -8.22
CA LEU A 322 -8.95 28.23 -9.27
C LEU A 322 -9.03 29.54 -10.08
N ASN A 323 -8.86 30.70 -9.44
CA ASN A 323 -9.03 32.06 -9.99
C ASN A 323 -7.80 32.63 -10.72
N GLU A 324 -6.60 32.03 -10.61
CA GLU A 324 -5.43 32.40 -11.44
C GLU A 324 -5.64 32.22 -12.96
N ILE A 325 -6.85 31.81 -13.38
CA ILE A 325 -7.42 31.99 -14.71
C ILE A 325 -8.78 32.70 -14.51
N HIS A 326 -8.88 33.95 -14.98
CA HIS A 326 -9.97 34.92 -14.74
C HIS A 326 -11.31 34.36 -14.23
N VAL A 327 -11.65 34.67 -12.97
CA VAL A 327 -13.04 34.66 -12.48
C VAL A 327 -13.30 35.92 -11.64
N ASP A 328 -14.45 36.54 -11.94
CA ASP A 328 -15.00 37.76 -11.36
C ASP A 328 -15.29 37.61 -9.85
N GLU A 329 -14.81 38.55 -9.03
CA GLU A 329 -14.83 38.52 -7.56
C GLU A 329 -16.23 38.67 -6.92
N SER A 330 -17.31 38.58 -7.70
CA SER A 330 -18.65 39.02 -7.27
C SER A 330 -19.54 37.95 -6.63
N LYS A 331 -19.03 36.76 -6.32
CA LYS A 331 -19.78 35.72 -5.57
C LYS A 331 -18.96 35.13 -4.42
N ARG A 332 -18.71 35.96 -3.40
CA ARG A 332 -18.31 35.45 -2.08
C ARG A 332 -19.54 34.87 -1.39
N TYR A 333 -19.55 33.54 -1.22
CA TYR A 333 -20.61 32.80 -0.56
C TYR A 333 -20.70 33.14 0.93
N GLY A 334 -21.92 33.51 1.36
CA GLY A 334 -22.38 33.32 2.72
C GLY A 334 -22.95 31.91 2.83
N HIS A 335 -22.15 30.97 3.30
CA HIS A 335 -22.63 29.71 3.86
C HIS A 335 -22.01 29.55 5.24
N ASP A 336 -22.85 29.15 6.20
CA ASP A 336 -22.44 28.76 7.54
C ASP A 336 -21.57 27.49 7.40
N LEU A 337 -20.24 27.66 7.48
CA LEU A 337 -19.23 26.59 7.32
C LEU A 337 -19.16 25.71 8.58
N ALA A 338 -20.31 25.24 9.05
CA ALA A 338 -20.42 24.54 10.32
C ALA A 338 -19.98 23.06 10.25
N ASP A 339 -19.84 22.46 9.06
CA ASP A 339 -19.44 21.06 8.88
C ASP A 339 -18.31 20.89 7.85
N LEU A 340 -17.17 20.32 8.29
CA LEU A 340 -16.01 19.96 7.46
C LEU A 340 -16.38 18.97 6.35
N THR A 341 -17.40 18.15 6.57
CA THR A 341 -17.88 17.13 5.62
C THR A 341 -18.48 17.76 4.35
N ASP A 342 -19.01 18.98 4.44
CA ASP A 342 -19.59 19.68 3.29
C ASP A 342 -18.55 20.47 2.49
N LEU A 343 -17.44 20.86 3.13
CA LEU A 343 -16.42 21.68 2.48
C LEU A 343 -15.66 20.92 1.39
N HIS A 344 -15.22 19.67 1.62
CA HIS A 344 -14.52 18.92 0.57
C HIS A 344 -15.42 18.69 -0.64
N LYS A 345 -16.73 18.43 -0.43
CA LYS A 345 -17.69 18.20 -1.53
C LYS A 345 -17.86 19.48 -2.36
N CYS A 346 -18.03 20.61 -1.69
CA CYS A 346 -18.12 21.92 -2.34
C CYS A 346 -16.88 22.20 -3.20
N LEU A 347 -15.67 21.98 -2.65
CA LEU A 347 -14.43 22.19 -3.39
C LEU A 347 -14.26 21.21 -4.56
N MET A 348 -14.69 19.95 -4.42
CA MET A 348 -14.68 19.00 -5.55
C MET A 348 -15.67 19.41 -6.64
N GLU A 349 -16.85 19.93 -6.28
CA GLU A 349 -17.84 20.43 -7.24
C GLU A 349 -17.33 21.66 -8.00
N GLU A 350 -16.76 22.64 -7.30
CA GLU A 350 -16.14 23.83 -7.92
C GLU A 350 -14.98 23.45 -8.85
N PHE A 351 -14.12 22.52 -8.42
CA PHE A 351 -13.02 22.01 -9.26
C PHE A 351 -13.54 21.26 -10.49
N THR A 352 -14.64 20.51 -10.35
CA THR A 352 -15.32 19.82 -11.45
C THR A 352 -15.88 20.80 -12.48
N ILE A 353 -16.54 21.88 -12.03
CA ILE A 353 -17.04 22.95 -12.89
C ILE A 353 -15.88 23.62 -13.64
N TRP A 354 -14.81 23.95 -12.93
CA TRP A 354 -13.63 24.60 -13.51
C TRP A 354 -12.97 23.72 -14.59
N LEU A 355 -12.79 22.42 -14.33
CA LEU A 355 -12.28 21.48 -15.33
C LEU A 355 -13.22 21.38 -16.54
N CYS A 356 -14.53 21.34 -16.32
CA CYS A 356 -15.49 21.27 -17.41
C CYS A 356 -15.46 22.54 -18.29
N GLN A 357 -15.45 23.73 -17.70
CA GLN A 357 -15.32 24.99 -18.45
C GLN A 357 -14.04 25.03 -19.29
N ARG A 358 -12.93 24.52 -18.74
CA ARG A 358 -11.65 24.39 -19.46
C ARG A 358 -11.74 23.36 -20.59
N MET A 359 -12.43 22.25 -20.35
CA MET A 359 -12.70 21.25 -21.37
C MET A 359 -13.59 21.78 -22.49
N LEU A 360 -14.50 22.74 -22.22
CA LEU A 360 -15.33 23.39 -23.22
C LEU A 360 -14.68 24.60 -23.89
N GLY A 361 -13.54 25.09 -23.37
CA GLY A 361 -12.87 26.29 -23.89
C GLY A 361 -13.60 27.59 -23.56
N LEU A 362 -14.27 27.64 -22.41
CA LEU A 362 -15.05 28.79 -21.95
C LEU A 362 -14.21 29.82 -21.17
N PHE A 363 -12.88 29.81 -21.37
CA PHE A 363 -11.90 30.70 -20.72
C PHE A 363 -11.04 31.45 -21.74
#